data_AF-A0A3R9MED8-F1
#
_entry.id   AF-A0A3R9MED8-F1
#
_cell.length_a   1.000
_cell.length_b   1.000
_cell.length_c   1.000
_cell.angle_alpha   90.00
_cell.angle_beta   90.00
_cell.angle_gamma   90.00
#
_symmetry.space_group_name_H-M   'P 1'
#
loop_
_entity.id
_entity.type
_entity.pdbx_description
1 polymer ?
#
loop_
_entity_poly.entity_id
_entity_poly.type
_entity_poly.pdbx_seq_one_letter_code
_entity_poly.pdbx_strand_id
1 'polypeptide(L)'
;MAWQENPPHCSGHFFAFLPLSISPPNTSAHALLTELLVRGPQEAEWYPVDSAFVDAYRNRIAQVDATDFIAEALRTNLPTFSTPLFLCLPELWQRVEADDLLALLGRMESGMVCFAYVEFVYLYLEVDLLGEALQPAGKRYDVASLKQFFASSQAGRLFVRADALHDLLSGPEAPYLRFDPVEWRNATQRLLRDQRLKPAQTGQQGAEYLAELMASA
;
A
#
# COMPACT_ATOMS: atom_id res chain seq x y z
N MET A 1 -12.12 48.50 13.55
CA MET A 1 -11.67 47.79 12.34
C MET A 1 -12.05 46.33 12.50
N ALA A 2 -13.17 45.95 11.87
CA ALA A 2 -13.68 44.59 11.90
C ALA A 2 -13.22 43.88 10.62
N TRP A 3 -12.58 42.72 10.76
CA TRP A 3 -12.28 41.82 9.65
C TRP A 3 -13.44 40.84 9.51
N GLN A 4 -14.15 40.94 8.40
CA GLN A 4 -15.16 39.98 7.94
C GLN A 4 -14.43 38.95 7.08
N GLU A 5 -14.35 37.70 7.56
CA GLU A 5 -13.97 36.55 6.73
C GLU A 5 -15.23 36.01 6.05
N ASN A 6 -15.32 36.21 4.74
CA ASN A 6 -16.22 35.45 3.86
C ASN A 6 -15.45 34.22 3.36
N PRO A 7 -15.91 32.98 3.60
CA PRO A 7 -15.43 31.84 2.82
C PRO A 7 -16.04 31.86 1.41
N PRO A 8 -15.31 31.43 0.37
CA PRO A 8 -15.88 31.30 -0.96
C PRO A 8 -16.86 30.12 -1.00
N HIS A 9 -18.09 30.44 -1.41
CA HIS A 9 -19.11 29.51 -1.83
C HIS A 9 -18.58 28.63 -2.98
N CYS A 10 -18.41 27.32 -2.75
CA CYS A 10 -18.41 26.34 -3.82
C CYS A 10 -19.86 26.06 -4.21
N SER A 11 -20.34 26.78 -5.23
CA SER A 11 -21.62 26.58 -5.87
C SER A 11 -21.73 25.15 -6.39
N GLY A 12 -22.78 24.45 -5.98
CA GLY A 12 -23.08 23.10 -6.41
C GLY A 12 -23.25 23.00 -7.93
N HIS A 13 -22.43 22.15 -8.55
CA HIS A 13 -22.76 21.52 -9.81
C HIS A 13 -23.16 20.07 -9.51
N PHE A 14 -24.47 19.83 -9.51
CA PHE A 14 -25.06 18.51 -9.60
C PHE A 14 -24.69 17.93 -10.98
N PHE A 15 -23.57 17.20 -11.07
CA PHE A 15 -23.32 16.34 -12.21
C PHE A 15 -24.16 15.07 -12.02
N ALA A 16 -25.18 14.93 -12.86
CA ALA A 16 -25.89 13.67 -13.01
C ALA A 16 -24.90 12.61 -13.49
N PHE A 17 -24.44 11.74 -12.59
CA PHE A 17 -23.70 10.54 -12.93
C PHE A 17 -24.59 9.65 -13.79
N LEU A 18 -24.26 9.53 -15.07
CA LEU A 18 -24.82 8.50 -15.93
C LEU A 18 -24.20 7.15 -15.52
N PRO A 19 -24.99 6.09 -15.28
CA PRO A 19 -24.45 4.77 -15.08
C PRO A 19 -24.15 4.16 -16.44
N LEU A 20 -22.90 4.26 -16.89
CA LEU A 20 -22.40 3.44 -18.01
C LEU A 20 -21.32 2.51 -17.48
N SER A 21 -21.78 1.55 -16.69
CA SER A 21 -21.05 0.31 -16.41
C SER A 21 -21.16 -0.58 -17.64
N ILE A 22 -20.22 -0.40 -18.57
CA ILE A 22 -19.84 -1.43 -19.53
C ILE A 22 -18.34 -1.61 -19.33
N SER A 23 -17.97 -2.52 -18.43
CA SER A 23 -16.56 -2.88 -18.25
C SER A 23 -16.04 -3.46 -19.56
N PRO A 24 -14.98 -2.90 -20.17
CA PRO A 24 -14.37 -3.52 -21.32
C PRO A 24 -13.78 -4.88 -20.92
N PRO A 25 -13.95 -5.93 -21.74
CA PRO A 25 -13.77 -7.32 -21.33
C PRO A 25 -12.31 -7.78 -21.14
N ASN A 26 -11.34 -6.87 -21.11
CA ASN A 26 -9.92 -7.18 -20.87
C ASN A 26 -9.18 -5.90 -20.42
N THR A 27 -9.50 -5.36 -19.25
CA THR A 27 -8.70 -4.25 -18.70
C THR A 27 -7.47 -4.85 -18.04
N SER A 28 -6.28 -4.61 -18.57
CA SER A 28 -5.04 -5.00 -17.90
C SER A 28 -4.89 -4.22 -16.58
N ALA A 29 -4.16 -4.79 -15.61
CA ALA A 29 -3.84 -4.09 -14.36
C ALA A 29 -3.27 -2.69 -14.59
N HIS A 30 -2.38 -2.55 -15.59
CA HIS A 30 -1.80 -1.28 -15.99
C HIS A 30 -2.84 -0.25 -16.48
N ALA A 31 -3.76 -0.65 -17.35
CA ALA A 31 -4.79 0.25 -17.86
C ALA A 31 -5.75 0.70 -16.75
N LEU A 32 -6.14 -0.22 -15.87
CA LEU A 32 -6.99 0.08 -14.73
C LEU A 32 -6.30 1.05 -13.76
N LEU A 33 -5.04 0.81 -13.41
CA LEU A 33 -4.30 1.69 -12.51
C LEU A 33 -4.04 3.06 -13.10
N THR A 34 -3.76 3.15 -14.39
CA THR A 34 -3.61 4.43 -15.09
C THR A 34 -4.90 5.24 -14.98
N GLU A 35 -6.06 4.61 -15.16
CA GLU A 35 -7.35 5.26 -14.97
C GLU A 35 -7.55 5.75 -13.52
N LEU A 36 -7.26 4.90 -12.52
CA LEU A 36 -7.35 5.26 -11.10
C LEU A 36 -6.43 6.44 -10.76
N LEU A 37 -5.21 6.48 -11.29
CA LEU A 37 -4.25 7.56 -11.09
C LEU A 37 -4.69 8.89 -11.69
N VAL A 38 -5.31 8.86 -12.86
CA VAL A 38 -5.78 10.07 -13.54
C VAL A 38 -7.05 10.61 -12.90
N ARG A 39 -7.98 9.72 -12.53
CA ARG A 39 -9.31 10.10 -12.04
C ARG A 39 -9.37 10.31 -10.53
N GLY A 40 -8.56 9.58 -9.74
CA GLY A 40 -8.53 9.69 -8.28
C GLY A 40 -8.38 11.13 -7.79
N PRO A 41 -7.37 11.89 -8.25
CA PRO A 41 -7.20 13.31 -7.88
C PRO A 41 -8.38 14.24 -8.19
N GLN A 42 -9.28 13.83 -9.10
CA GLN A 42 -10.42 14.63 -9.56
C GLN A 42 -11.73 14.22 -8.90
N GLU A 43 -11.83 12.95 -8.49
CA GLU A 43 -13.10 12.32 -8.07
C GLU A 43 -13.10 11.84 -6.63
N ALA A 44 -11.94 11.63 -6.01
CA ALA A 44 -11.84 11.32 -4.60
C ALA A 44 -12.20 12.54 -3.75
N GLU A 45 -13.00 12.32 -2.72
CA GLU A 45 -13.26 13.27 -1.64
C GLU A 45 -11.99 13.50 -0.81
N TRP A 46 -11.17 12.46 -0.62
CA TRP A 46 -9.88 12.54 0.03
C TRP A 46 -8.72 12.19 -0.92
N TYR A 47 -7.82 13.15 -1.11
CA TYR A 47 -6.72 13.03 -2.05
C TYR A 47 -5.67 11.99 -1.63
N PRO A 48 -5.09 11.23 -2.57
CA PRO A 48 -5.45 11.13 -3.99
C PRO A 48 -6.49 10.02 -4.28
N VAL A 49 -6.84 9.22 -3.28
CA VAL A 49 -7.73 8.06 -3.37
C VAL A 49 -8.42 7.87 -2.02
N ASP A 50 -9.71 7.56 -2.06
CA ASP A 50 -10.49 7.10 -0.92
C ASP A 50 -11.37 5.89 -1.27
N SER A 51 -12.02 5.35 -0.25
CA SER A 51 -12.89 4.19 -0.34
C SER A 51 -14.10 4.39 -1.25
N ALA A 52 -14.72 5.58 -1.23
CA ALA A 52 -15.90 5.87 -2.04
C ALA A 52 -15.55 5.89 -3.53
N PHE A 53 -14.41 6.47 -3.89
CA PHE A 53 -13.84 6.43 -5.24
C PHE A 53 -13.49 5.00 -5.64
N VAL A 54 -12.75 4.27 -4.81
CA VAL A 54 -12.32 2.89 -5.10
C VAL A 54 -13.50 1.93 -5.27
N ASP A 55 -14.59 2.13 -4.52
CA ASP A 55 -15.79 1.30 -4.60
C ASP A 55 -16.41 1.28 -6.01
N ALA A 56 -16.31 2.37 -6.77
CA ALA A 56 -16.76 2.43 -8.16
C ALA A 56 -15.96 1.51 -9.10
N TYR A 57 -14.73 1.14 -8.73
CA TYR A 57 -13.84 0.30 -9.53
C TYR A 57 -13.66 -1.10 -8.96
N ARG A 58 -14.19 -1.39 -7.77
CA ARG A 58 -13.98 -2.63 -7.02
C ARG A 58 -14.18 -3.90 -7.85
N ASN A 59 -15.28 -3.97 -8.62
CA ASN A 59 -15.56 -5.13 -9.47
C ASN A 59 -14.53 -5.31 -10.60
N ARG A 60 -13.97 -4.22 -11.14
CA ARG A 60 -12.92 -4.27 -12.17
C ARG A 60 -11.58 -4.68 -11.55
N ILE A 61 -11.28 -4.19 -10.34
CA ILE A 61 -10.09 -4.57 -9.58
C ILE A 61 -10.14 -6.06 -9.19
N ALA A 62 -11.33 -6.60 -8.89
CA ALA A 62 -11.51 -8.01 -8.60
C ALA A 62 -11.27 -8.93 -9.83
N GLN A 63 -11.39 -8.40 -11.04
CA GLN A 63 -11.22 -9.15 -12.30
C GLN A 63 -9.77 -9.19 -12.80
N VAL A 64 -8.88 -8.38 -12.25
CA VAL A 64 -7.45 -8.43 -12.57
C VAL A 64 -6.71 -9.32 -11.58
N ASP A 65 -5.59 -9.89 -12.04
CA ASP A 65 -4.68 -10.62 -11.17
C ASP A 65 -4.17 -9.71 -10.03
N ALA A 66 -4.24 -10.23 -8.80
CA ALA A 66 -3.91 -9.46 -7.61
C ALA A 66 -2.43 -9.05 -7.59
N THR A 67 -1.53 -9.97 -7.98
CA THR A 67 -0.10 -9.72 -7.97
C THR A 67 0.31 -8.73 -9.05
N ASP A 68 -0.29 -8.81 -10.23
CA ASP A 68 -0.07 -7.84 -11.31
C ASP A 68 -0.58 -6.45 -10.92
N PHE A 69 -1.74 -6.36 -10.29
CA PHE A 69 -2.28 -5.10 -9.79
C PHE A 69 -1.37 -4.48 -8.73
N ILE A 70 -0.92 -5.27 -7.74
CA ILE A 70 0.00 -4.78 -6.69
C ILE A 70 1.32 -4.30 -7.31
N ALA A 71 1.93 -5.11 -8.18
CA ALA A 71 3.20 -4.77 -8.82
C ALA A 71 3.10 -3.47 -9.64
N GLU A 72 2.03 -3.30 -10.41
CA GLU A 72 1.80 -2.09 -11.19
C GLU A 72 1.53 -0.86 -10.30
N ALA A 73 0.77 -1.01 -9.22
CA ALA A 73 0.48 0.08 -8.29
C ALA A 73 1.72 0.54 -7.52
N LEU A 74 2.64 -0.38 -7.23
CA LEU A 74 3.94 -0.04 -6.63
C LEU A 74 4.87 0.63 -7.64
N ARG A 75 4.85 0.19 -8.90
CA ARG A 75 5.69 0.74 -9.99
C ARG A 75 5.39 2.21 -10.27
N THR A 76 4.17 2.67 -10.02
CA THR A 76 3.80 4.08 -10.19
C THR A 76 4.47 4.98 -9.15
N ASN A 77 5.04 4.39 -8.07
CA ASN A 77 5.92 5.01 -7.08
C ASN A 77 5.43 6.36 -6.54
N LEU A 78 4.13 6.43 -6.26
CA LEU A 78 3.51 7.52 -5.51
C LEU A 78 3.04 6.92 -4.19
N PRO A 79 3.85 6.96 -3.12
CA PRO A 79 3.45 6.44 -1.81
C PRO A 79 2.14 7.06 -1.30
N THR A 80 1.90 8.32 -1.67
CA THR A 80 0.64 9.03 -1.42
C THR A 80 -0.56 8.39 -2.10
N PHE A 81 -0.38 7.59 -3.14
CA PHE A 81 -1.43 6.90 -3.88
C PHE A 81 -1.53 5.41 -3.54
N SER A 82 -0.42 4.66 -3.59
CA SER A 82 -0.44 3.20 -3.45
C SER A 82 -0.88 2.77 -2.05
N THR A 83 -0.41 3.45 -1.00
CA THR A 83 -0.76 3.10 0.39
C THR A 83 -2.27 3.28 0.66
N PRO A 84 -2.88 4.45 0.41
CA PRO A 84 -4.34 4.59 0.56
C PRO A 84 -5.14 3.65 -0.34
N LEU A 85 -4.70 3.43 -1.59
CA LEU A 85 -5.35 2.50 -2.51
C LEU A 85 -5.40 1.08 -1.93
N PHE A 86 -4.26 0.57 -1.43
CA PHE A 86 -4.19 -0.75 -0.83
C PHE A 86 -4.99 -0.88 0.47
N LEU A 87 -5.03 0.19 1.27
CA LEU A 87 -5.85 0.24 2.48
C LEU A 87 -7.35 0.24 2.18
N CYS A 88 -7.78 0.75 1.03
CA CYS A 88 -9.16 0.70 0.58
C CYS A 88 -9.58 -0.65 -0.04
N LEU A 89 -8.62 -1.57 -0.21
CA LEU A 89 -8.78 -2.86 -0.89
C LEU A 89 -8.37 -4.06 0.00
N PRO A 90 -8.98 -4.26 1.17
CA PRO A 90 -8.67 -5.41 2.03
C PRO A 90 -8.85 -6.77 1.33
N GLU A 91 -9.83 -6.90 0.42
CA GLU A 91 -10.08 -8.11 -0.35
C GLU A 91 -8.98 -8.43 -1.37
N LEU A 92 -8.20 -7.44 -1.79
CA LEU A 92 -7.01 -7.68 -2.61
C LEU A 92 -6.04 -8.56 -1.84
N TRP A 93 -5.80 -8.23 -0.57
CA TRP A 93 -4.89 -8.96 0.31
C TRP A 93 -5.44 -10.30 0.78
N GLN A 94 -6.75 -10.53 0.74
CA GLN A 94 -7.32 -11.86 0.97
C GLN A 94 -6.99 -12.86 -0.15
N ARG A 95 -6.63 -12.39 -1.35
CA ARG A 95 -6.30 -13.22 -2.51
C ARG A 95 -4.80 -13.49 -2.67
N VAL A 96 -3.96 -12.85 -1.85
CA VAL A 96 -2.49 -12.94 -1.93
C VAL A 96 -1.99 -13.99 -0.94
N GLU A 97 -1.25 -14.99 -1.42
CA GLU A 97 -0.62 -16.03 -0.60
C GLU A 97 0.86 -15.71 -0.30
N ALA A 98 1.50 -16.53 0.54
CA ALA A 98 2.91 -16.35 0.88
C ALA A 98 3.83 -16.43 -0.35
N ASP A 99 3.54 -17.35 -1.28
CA ASP A 99 4.29 -17.47 -2.54
C ASP A 99 4.18 -16.20 -3.38
N ASP A 100 3.00 -15.56 -3.41
CA ASP A 100 2.77 -14.32 -4.13
C ASP A 100 3.59 -13.17 -3.53
N LEU A 101 3.66 -13.08 -2.20
CA LEU A 101 4.45 -12.03 -1.54
C LEU A 101 5.94 -12.14 -1.89
N LEU A 102 6.47 -13.37 -1.89
CA LEU A 102 7.87 -13.65 -2.23
C LEU A 102 8.13 -13.48 -3.73
N ALA A 103 7.19 -13.89 -4.58
CA ALA A 103 7.27 -13.68 -6.03
C ALA A 103 7.28 -12.18 -6.38
N LEU A 104 6.46 -11.37 -5.69
CA LEU A 104 6.46 -9.91 -5.83
C LEU A 104 7.82 -9.30 -5.53
N LEU A 105 8.54 -9.73 -4.47
CA LEU A 105 9.91 -9.28 -4.21
C LEU A 105 10.83 -9.51 -5.43
N GLY A 106 10.72 -10.68 -6.06
CA GLY A 106 11.51 -11.02 -7.25
C GLY A 106 11.16 -10.20 -8.51
N ARG A 107 10.00 -9.55 -8.53
CA ARG A 107 9.53 -8.70 -9.65
C ARG A 107 9.95 -7.24 -9.51
N MET A 108 10.42 -6.80 -8.34
CA MET A 108 10.76 -5.39 -8.10
C MET A 108 12.02 -4.99 -8.87
N GLU A 109 11.94 -3.92 -9.66
CA GLU A 109 13.06 -3.45 -10.50
C GLU A 109 13.90 -2.34 -9.84
N SER A 110 13.43 -1.80 -8.72
CA SER A 110 14.06 -0.67 -8.02
C SER A 110 14.08 -0.91 -6.52
N GLY A 111 15.18 -0.53 -5.87
CA GLY A 111 15.30 -0.57 -4.40
C GLY A 111 14.26 0.31 -3.71
N MET A 112 13.84 1.41 -4.34
CA MET A 112 12.77 2.28 -3.80
C MET A 112 11.40 1.62 -3.86
N VAL A 113 11.08 0.94 -4.97
CA VAL A 113 9.81 0.22 -5.12
C VAL A 113 9.77 -0.99 -4.18
N CYS A 114 10.90 -1.69 -4.04
CA CYS A 114 11.07 -2.75 -3.06
C CYS A 114 10.91 -2.22 -1.62
N PHE A 115 11.52 -1.08 -1.31
CA PHE A 115 11.36 -0.42 -0.01
C PHE A 115 9.88 -0.14 0.26
N ALA A 116 9.16 0.54 -0.63
CA ALA A 116 7.74 0.86 -0.44
C ALA A 116 6.87 -0.40 -0.26
N TYR A 117 7.18 -1.47 -0.99
CA TYR A 117 6.49 -2.75 -0.85
C TYR A 117 6.74 -3.40 0.51
N VAL A 118 8.01 -3.55 0.90
CA VAL A 118 8.40 -4.13 2.20
C VAL A 118 7.84 -3.28 3.33
N GLU A 119 7.90 -1.95 3.20
CA GLU A 119 7.32 -0.98 4.13
C GLU A 119 5.84 -1.24 4.37
N PHE A 120 5.07 -1.36 3.28
CA PHE A 120 3.64 -1.60 3.35
C PHE A 120 3.31 -2.93 4.01
N VAL A 121 3.95 -4.02 3.57
CA VAL A 121 3.71 -5.37 4.11
C VAL A 121 4.08 -5.43 5.60
N TYR A 122 5.17 -4.76 5.98
CA TYR A 122 5.63 -4.71 7.36
C TYR A 122 4.67 -3.94 8.28
N LEU A 123 4.22 -2.75 7.85
CA LEU A 123 3.40 -1.87 8.68
C LEU A 123 1.92 -2.26 8.74
N TYR A 124 1.35 -2.73 7.63
CA TYR A 124 -0.09 -2.90 7.50
C TYR A 124 -0.53 -4.35 7.46
N LEU A 125 0.28 -5.25 6.87
CA LEU A 125 0.03 -6.69 6.96
C LEU A 125 0.73 -7.33 8.15
N GLU A 126 1.60 -6.61 8.86
CA GLU A 126 2.37 -7.11 10.01
C GLU A 126 3.20 -8.36 9.67
N VAL A 127 3.69 -8.45 8.43
CA VAL A 127 4.52 -9.56 7.94
C VAL A 127 5.93 -9.06 7.64
N ASP A 128 6.92 -9.79 8.13
CA ASP A 128 8.33 -9.52 7.91
C ASP A 128 8.83 -10.13 6.59
N LEU A 129 9.25 -9.26 5.68
CA LEU A 129 9.91 -9.61 4.42
C LEU A 129 11.36 -9.10 4.34
N LEU A 130 11.91 -8.50 5.41
CA LEU A 130 13.21 -7.81 5.35
C LEU A 130 14.36 -8.77 5.08
N GLY A 131 14.40 -9.89 5.80
CA GLY A 131 15.41 -10.92 5.61
C GLY A 131 15.42 -11.47 4.18
N GLU A 132 14.25 -11.60 3.56
CA GLU A 132 14.12 -12.03 2.18
C GLU A 132 14.48 -10.91 1.18
N ALA A 133 14.12 -9.67 1.48
CA ALA A 133 14.38 -8.52 0.61
C ALA A 133 15.88 -8.14 0.57
N LEU A 134 16.60 -8.36 1.67
CA LEU A 134 18.02 -8.00 1.80
C LEU A 134 18.99 -9.11 1.38
N GLN A 135 18.49 -10.27 0.95
CA GLN A 135 19.33 -11.30 0.33
C GLN A 135 19.81 -10.85 -1.06
N PRO A 136 21.12 -10.89 -1.36
CA PRO A 136 21.67 -10.42 -2.64
C PRO A 136 21.36 -11.35 -3.83
N ALA A 137 21.09 -12.63 -3.60
CA ALA A 137 20.88 -13.59 -4.67
C ALA A 137 19.48 -13.45 -5.31
N GLY A 138 19.44 -13.41 -6.65
CA GLY A 138 18.21 -13.50 -7.42
C GLY A 138 17.34 -12.23 -7.42
N LYS A 139 17.84 -11.10 -6.92
CA LYS A 139 17.11 -9.82 -6.93
C LYS A 139 17.41 -9.03 -8.19
N ARG A 140 16.39 -8.34 -8.71
CA ARG A 140 16.51 -7.44 -9.86
C ARG A 140 16.87 -6.00 -9.48
N TYR A 141 16.74 -5.66 -8.19
CA TYR A 141 17.15 -4.39 -7.62
C TYR A 141 18.52 -4.49 -6.94
N ASP A 142 19.20 -3.36 -6.82
CA ASP A 142 20.43 -3.27 -6.04
C ASP A 142 20.12 -3.28 -4.53
N VAL A 143 20.60 -4.33 -3.84
CA VAL A 143 20.45 -4.49 -2.40
C VAL A 143 21.18 -3.39 -1.63
N ALA A 144 22.31 -2.87 -2.13
CA ALA A 144 23.02 -1.78 -1.46
C ALA A 144 22.17 -0.49 -1.46
N SER A 145 21.52 -0.18 -2.58
CA SER A 145 20.54 0.91 -2.66
C SER A 145 19.36 0.70 -1.73
N LEU A 146 18.81 -0.52 -1.65
CA LEU A 146 17.74 -0.84 -0.70
C LEU A 146 18.17 -0.62 0.76
N LYS A 147 19.35 -1.11 1.13
CA LYS A 147 19.98 -0.84 2.45
C LYS A 147 20.10 0.66 2.68
N GLN A 148 20.55 1.43 1.69
CA GLN A 148 20.64 2.89 1.81
C GLN A 148 19.26 3.53 2.04
N PHE A 149 18.19 3.06 1.39
CA PHE A 149 16.84 3.55 1.67
C PHE A 149 16.40 3.24 3.11
N PHE A 150 16.65 2.04 3.64
CA PHE A 150 16.38 1.75 5.05
C PHE A 150 17.25 2.55 6.02
N ALA A 151 18.47 2.91 5.64
CA ALA A 151 19.35 3.73 6.50
C ALA A 151 19.02 5.23 6.44
N SER A 152 18.57 5.73 5.29
CA SER A 152 18.35 7.16 5.02
C SER A 152 16.92 7.61 5.25
N SER A 153 15.95 6.73 5.04
CA SER A 153 14.57 7.02 5.37
C SER A 153 14.44 7.12 6.89
N GLN A 154 13.38 7.76 7.34
CA GLN A 154 12.95 7.58 8.72
C GLN A 154 12.45 6.15 8.98
N ALA A 155 13.00 5.11 8.34
CA ALA A 155 12.71 3.70 8.57
C ALA A 155 12.92 3.28 10.02
N GLY A 156 13.68 4.04 10.82
CA GLY A 156 13.60 3.93 12.28
C GLY A 156 12.15 3.98 12.81
N ARG A 157 11.24 4.69 12.14
CA ARG A 157 9.79 4.72 12.43
C ARG A 157 9.07 3.41 12.09
N LEU A 158 9.53 2.64 11.09
CA LEU A 158 8.97 1.32 10.75
C LEU A 158 9.10 0.35 11.91
N PHE A 159 10.24 0.43 12.61
CA PHE A 159 10.55 -0.45 13.71
C PHE A 159 10.11 0.12 15.05
N VAL A 160 9.89 1.43 15.16
CA VAL A 160 9.50 2.07 16.44
C VAL A 160 7.99 2.12 16.63
N ARG A 161 7.18 2.16 15.56
CA ARG A 161 5.72 2.35 15.67
C ARG A 161 4.94 1.04 15.54
N ALA A 162 4.74 0.37 16.67
CA ALA A 162 3.71 -0.68 16.78
C ALA A 162 2.30 -0.16 16.41
N ASP A 163 2.10 1.17 16.49
CA ASP A 163 0.82 1.83 16.32
C ASP A 163 0.66 2.53 14.96
N ALA A 164 1.47 2.24 13.94
CA ALA A 164 1.39 2.94 12.65
C ALA A 164 -0.02 2.88 12.03
N LEU A 165 -0.65 1.72 12.13
CA LEU A 165 -2.03 1.53 11.74
C LEU A 165 -3.00 2.29 12.67
N HIS A 166 -2.80 2.22 13.99
CA HIS A 166 -3.65 2.93 14.95
C HIS A 166 -3.61 4.46 14.74
N ASP A 167 -2.43 5.04 14.48
CA ASP A 167 -2.25 6.44 14.15
C ASP A 167 -3.01 6.83 12.89
N LEU A 168 -2.92 6.01 11.84
CA LEU A 168 -3.63 6.24 10.58
C LEU A 168 -5.15 6.19 10.78
N LEU A 169 -5.63 5.23 11.58
CA LEU A 169 -7.06 5.07 11.91
C LEU A 169 -7.57 6.09 12.93
N SER A 170 -6.68 6.80 13.59
CA SER A 170 -7.01 7.90 14.49
C SER A 170 -6.81 9.27 13.82
N GLY A 171 -6.26 9.28 12.61
CA GLY A 171 -5.99 10.47 11.81
C GLY A 171 -7.23 10.99 11.07
N PRO A 172 -7.12 12.18 10.46
CA PRO A 172 -8.17 12.76 9.64
C PRO A 172 -8.50 11.90 8.40
N GLU A 173 -7.59 11.02 7.97
CA GLU A 173 -7.78 10.13 6.83
C GLU A 173 -8.74 8.96 7.13
N ALA A 174 -8.91 8.59 8.41
CA ALA A 174 -9.59 7.36 8.80
C ALA A 174 -11.01 7.18 8.22
N PRO A 175 -11.87 8.22 8.14
CA PRO A 175 -13.21 8.08 7.55
C PRO A 175 -13.21 7.75 6.05
N TYR A 176 -12.11 8.05 5.36
CA TYR A 176 -11.98 7.89 3.92
C TYR A 176 -11.37 6.55 3.54
N LEU A 177 -10.75 5.85 4.49
CA LEU A 177 -10.17 4.53 4.27
C LEU A 177 -11.19 3.43 4.57
N ARG A 178 -11.20 2.37 3.75
CA ARG A 178 -11.97 1.16 4.06
C ARG A 178 -11.12 0.19 4.86
N PHE A 179 -10.80 0.57 6.09
CA PHE A 179 -10.06 -0.31 6.98
C PHE A 179 -11.03 -1.10 7.87
N ASP A 180 -11.10 -2.42 7.65
CA ASP A 180 -11.74 -3.36 8.57
C ASP A 180 -10.66 -4.14 9.35
N PRO A 181 -10.47 -3.87 10.66
CA PRO A 181 -9.46 -4.55 11.47
C PRO A 181 -9.59 -6.07 11.48
N VAL A 182 -10.81 -6.60 11.30
CA VAL A 182 -11.07 -8.04 11.26
C VAL A 182 -10.60 -8.63 9.94
N GLU A 183 -10.92 -7.99 8.81
CA GLU A 183 -10.45 -8.45 7.50
C GLU A 183 -8.92 -8.41 7.41
N TRP A 184 -8.30 -7.31 7.86
CA TRP A 184 -6.84 -7.19 7.87
C TRP A 184 -6.17 -8.25 8.75
N ARG A 185 -6.67 -8.45 9.98
CA ARG A 185 -6.17 -9.51 10.86
C ARG A 185 -6.32 -10.91 10.24
N ASN A 186 -7.42 -11.17 9.53
CA ASN A 186 -7.62 -12.45 8.85
C ASN A 186 -6.59 -12.66 7.72
N ALA A 187 -6.29 -11.61 6.95
CA ALA A 187 -5.26 -11.66 5.91
C ALA A 187 -3.87 -11.96 6.53
N THR A 188 -3.49 -11.21 7.57
CA THR A 188 -2.23 -11.40 8.31
C THR A 188 -2.13 -12.82 8.86
N GLN A 189 -3.15 -13.31 9.58
CA GLN A 189 -3.13 -14.64 10.16
C GLN A 189 -3.07 -15.75 9.11
N ARG A 190 -3.69 -15.55 7.95
CA ARG A 190 -3.61 -16.50 6.83
C ARG A 190 -2.18 -16.57 6.29
N LEU A 191 -1.56 -15.43 6.03
CA LEU A 191 -0.17 -15.34 5.56
C LEU A 191 0.80 -15.97 6.57
N LEU A 192 0.66 -15.67 7.85
CA LEU A 192 1.54 -16.19 8.92
C LEU A 192 1.35 -17.68 9.24
N ARG A 193 0.44 -18.40 8.56
CA ARG A 193 0.41 -19.88 8.61
C ARG A 193 1.57 -20.48 7.84
N ASP A 194 2.13 -19.76 6.87
CA ASP A 194 3.32 -20.19 6.15
C ASP A 194 4.57 -19.95 7.00
N GLN A 195 5.34 -21.02 7.26
CA GLN A 195 6.50 -20.97 8.15
C GLN A 195 7.66 -20.13 7.62
N ARG A 196 7.65 -19.78 6.33
CA ARG A 196 8.65 -18.88 5.73
C ARG A 196 8.42 -17.44 6.12
N LEU A 197 7.17 -17.07 6.41
CA LEU A 197 6.80 -15.72 6.83
C LEU A 197 6.85 -15.61 8.35
N LYS A 198 7.32 -14.45 8.82
CA LYS A 198 7.41 -14.13 10.24
C LYS A 198 6.58 -12.89 10.55
N PRO A 199 6.09 -12.74 11.78
CA PRO A 199 5.46 -11.49 12.19
C PRO A 199 6.48 -10.35 12.18
N ALA A 200 6.02 -9.15 11.81
CA ALA A 200 6.81 -7.94 11.92
C ALA A 200 7.27 -7.70 13.37
N GLN A 201 8.52 -7.27 13.54
CA GLN A 201 9.10 -6.93 14.84
C GLN A 201 9.04 -5.42 15.10
N THR A 202 8.60 -5.00 16.27
CA THR A 202 8.45 -3.58 16.61
C THR A 202 9.23 -3.22 17.87
N GLY A 203 9.27 -1.92 18.18
CA GLY A 203 10.08 -1.34 19.24
C GLY A 203 11.58 -1.59 19.09
N GLN A 204 12.24 -1.83 20.22
CA GLN A 204 13.67 -2.06 20.29
C GLN A 204 14.10 -3.34 19.56
N GLN A 205 13.29 -4.40 19.62
CA GLN A 205 13.59 -5.67 18.95
C GLN A 205 13.66 -5.52 17.43
N GLY A 206 12.69 -4.81 16.85
CA GLY A 206 12.71 -4.52 15.41
C GLY A 206 13.93 -3.69 14.99
N ALA A 207 14.34 -2.72 15.83
CA ALA A 207 15.51 -1.89 15.56
C ALA A 207 16.82 -2.70 15.60
N GLU A 208 16.97 -3.58 16.60
CA GLU A 208 18.10 -4.51 16.72
C GLU A 208 18.14 -5.48 15.53
N TYR A 209 17.00 -6.06 15.18
CA TYR A 209 16.86 -6.97 14.03
C TYR A 209 17.28 -6.31 12.71
N LEU A 210 16.82 -5.08 12.44
CA LEU A 210 17.25 -4.35 11.25
C LEU A 210 18.76 -4.09 11.28
N ALA A 211 19.31 -3.67 12.42
CA ALA A 211 20.74 -3.40 12.54
C ALA A 211 21.58 -4.66 12.24
N GLU A 212 21.14 -5.83 12.71
CA GLU A 212 21.77 -7.12 12.40
C GLU A 212 21.73 -7.42 10.89
N LEU A 213 20.56 -7.30 10.25
CA LEU A 213 20.42 -7.52 8.80
C LEU A 213 21.28 -6.55 7.97
N MET A 214 21.39 -5.31 8.43
CA MET A 214 22.19 -4.29 7.74
C MET A 214 23.69 -4.61 7.84
N ALA A 215 24.13 -5.19 8.96
CA ALA A 215 25.52 -5.59 9.20
C ALA A 215 25.91 -6.93 8.53
N SER A 216 24.96 -7.82 8.26
CA SER A 216 25.22 -9.21 7.84
C SER A 216 25.43 -9.45 6.34
N ALA A 217 25.87 -8.45 5.55
CA ALA A 217 26.22 -8.67 4.14
C ALA A 217 27.33 -7.73 3.66
#